data_AF-A0A0N5CJW3-F1
#
_entry.id   AF-A0A0N5CJW3-F1
#
_cell.length_a   1.000
_cell.length_b   1.000
_cell.length_c   1.000
_cell.angle_alpha   90.00
_cell.angle_beta   90.00
_cell.angle_gamma   90.00
#
_symmetry.space_group_name_H-M   'P 1'
#
loop_
_entity.id
_entity.type
_entity.pdbx_description
1 polymer ?
#
loop_
_entity_poly.entity_id
_entity_poly.type
_entity_poly.pdbx_seq_one_letter_code
_entity_poly.pdbx_strand_id
1 'polypeptide(L)'
;MAASKQEDNNRRLLEELNRTRQLMMKNSGTSNRPLAPDPVAPRCDSRTIQLVNSLEAQTPITFILSNSQYNNAILPIFPRIAPS
;
A
#
# COMPACT_ATOMS: atom_id res chain seq x y z
N MET A 1 3.32 43.40 -16.55
CA MET A 1 3.57 42.11 -17.23
C MET A 1 4.29 41.05 -16.35
N ALA A 2 4.93 41.40 -15.23
CA ALA A 2 5.58 40.40 -14.36
C ALA A 2 4.59 39.58 -13.48
N ALA A 3 3.49 40.19 -13.02
CA ALA A 3 2.50 39.53 -12.15
C ALA A 3 1.79 38.35 -12.83
N SER A 4 1.42 38.47 -14.10
CA SER A 4 0.78 37.40 -14.87
C SER A 4 1.68 36.18 -15.08
N LYS A 5 3.00 36.38 -15.28
CA LYS A 5 3.97 35.27 -15.36
C LYS A 5 4.09 34.52 -14.03
N GLN A 6 4.02 35.24 -12.91
CA GLN A 6 4.06 34.62 -11.59
C GLN A 6 2.79 33.82 -11.29
N GLU A 7 1.63 34.33 -11.70
CA GLU A 7 0.35 33.64 -11.58
C GLU A 7 0.31 32.35 -12.42
N ASP A 8 0.87 32.39 -13.64
CA ASP A 8 1.04 31.22 -14.49
C ASP A 8 1.97 30.17 -13.87
N ASN A 9 3.07 30.61 -13.23
CA ASN A 9 3.98 29.71 -12.52
C ASN A 9 3.30 29.07 -11.31
N ASN A 10 2.56 29.85 -10.53
CA ASN A 10 1.82 29.35 -9.37
C ASN A 10 0.76 28.32 -9.80
N ARG A 11 0.07 28.56 -10.93
CA ARG A 11 -0.92 27.62 -11.48
C ARG A 11 -0.27 26.29 -11.87
N ARG A 12 0.85 26.32 -12.58
CA ARG A 12 1.60 25.11 -12.96
C ARG A 12 2.09 24.34 -11.74
N LEU A 13 2.62 25.05 -10.75
CA LEU A 13 3.06 24.44 -9.49
C LEU A 13 1.90 23.75 -8.75
N LEU A 14 0.73 24.39 -8.69
CA LEU A 14 -0.45 23.83 -8.05
C LEU A 14 -0.97 22.57 -8.79
N GLU A 15 -0.91 22.57 -10.12
CA GLU A 15 -1.24 21.40 -10.94
C GLU A 15 -0.28 20.23 -10.71
N GLU A 16 1.02 20.49 -10.61
CA GLU A 16 2.06 19.49 -10.35
C GLU A 16 1.95 18.89 -8.94
N LEU A 17 1.70 19.73 -7.93
CA LEU A 17 1.44 19.28 -6.56
C LEU A 17 0.19 18.41 -6.49
N ASN A 18 -0.89 18.79 -7.18
CA ASN A 18 -2.12 17.99 -7.23
C ASN A 18 -1.93 16.66 -7.96
N ARG A 19 -1.13 16.63 -9.04
CA ARG A 19 -0.76 15.39 -9.73
C ARG A 19 0.00 14.47 -8.78
N THR A 20 1.02 14.99 -8.08
CA THR A 20 1.81 14.23 -7.11
C THR A 20 0.94 13.66 -5.99
N ARG A 21 0.03 14.48 -5.43
CA ARG A 21 -0.95 14.04 -4.42
C ARG A 21 -1.79 12.87 -4.92
N GLN A 22 -2.33 12.95 -6.14
CA GLN A 22 -3.11 11.87 -6.73
C GLN A 22 -2.28 10.60 -6.96
N LEU A 23 -1.01 10.74 -7.36
CA LEU A 23 -0.09 9.61 -7.54
C LEU A 23 0.30 8.93 -6.22
N MET A 24 0.29 9.66 -5.10
CA MET A 24 0.46 9.09 -3.77
C MET A 24 -0.82 8.42 -3.27
N MET A 25 -1.99 9.04 -3.52
CA MET A 25 -3.30 8.55 -3.09
C MET A 25 -3.89 7.44 -3.97
N LYS A 26 -3.37 7.21 -5.19
CA LYS A 26 -3.83 6.09 -6.06
C LYS A 26 -3.49 4.69 -5.50
N ASN A 27 -2.69 4.60 -4.43
CA ASN A 27 -2.54 3.37 -3.66
C ASN A 27 -3.64 3.19 -2.58
N SER A 28 -4.47 4.21 -2.35
CA SER A 28 -5.52 4.23 -1.33
C SER A 28 -6.92 4.01 -1.91
N GLY A 29 -7.05 3.93 -3.25
CA GLY A 29 -8.31 4.09 -3.97
C GLY A 29 -8.92 2.84 -4.61
N THR A 30 -8.33 1.65 -4.48
CA THR A 30 -9.02 0.39 -4.80
C THR A 30 -9.86 -0.08 -3.62
N SER A 31 -10.80 0.75 -3.18
CA SER A 31 -11.85 0.32 -2.25
C SER A 31 -13.14 1.11 -2.49
N ASN A 32 -13.64 1.05 -3.72
CA ASN A 32 -15.09 1.11 -3.92
C ASN A 32 -15.68 -0.22 -3.45
N ARG A 33 -15.70 -0.45 -2.13
CA ARG A 33 -16.50 -1.54 -1.56
C ARG A 33 -17.70 -0.93 -0.86
N PRO A 34 -18.92 -1.35 -1.23
CA PRO A 34 -20.09 -1.14 -0.39
C PRO A 34 -19.77 -1.58 1.05
N LEU A 35 -20.34 -0.89 2.03
CA LEU A 35 -20.33 -1.22 3.46
C LEU A 35 -21.12 -2.53 3.71
N ALA A 36 -20.66 -3.63 3.14
CA ALA A 36 -21.12 -4.98 3.43
C ALA A 36 -20.03 -5.68 4.26
N PRO A 37 -20.36 -6.15 5.47
CA PRO A 37 -19.49 -7.03 6.24
C PRO A 37 -19.54 -8.41 5.59
N ASP A 38 -18.77 -8.59 4.52
CA ASP A 38 -18.60 -9.89 3.87
C ASP A 38 -17.55 -10.71 4.64
N PRO A 39 -17.77 -12.01 4.82
CA PRO A 39 -16.97 -12.85 5.70
C PRO A 39 -15.60 -13.13 5.09
N VAL A 40 -14.56 -12.96 5.90
CA VAL A 40 -13.30 -13.73 5.90
C VAL A 40 -12.71 -14.07 4.51
N ALA A 41 -12.48 -13.07 3.66
CA ALA A 41 -11.50 -13.20 2.58
C ALA A 41 -10.21 -12.49 3.01
N PRO A 42 -9.04 -13.17 3.05
CA PRO A 42 -7.77 -12.51 3.32
C PRO A 42 -7.53 -11.51 2.18
N ARG A 43 -7.68 -10.21 2.46
CA ARG A 43 -7.30 -9.14 1.51
C ARG A 43 -5.79 -9.03 1.45
N CYS A 44 -5.14 -10.07 0.95
CA CYS A 44 -3.72 -10.04 0.70
C CYS A 44 -3.52 -9.42 -0.67
N ASP A 45 -3.26 -8.11 -0.69
CA ASP A 45 -2.97 -7.38 -1.93
C ASP A 45 -1.76 -8.01 -2.63
N SER A 46 -1.76 -8.07 -3.97
CA SER A 46 -0.68 -8.71 -4.74
C SER A 46 0.71 -8.14 -4.45
N ARG A 47 0.78 -6.86 -4.06
CA ARG A 47 2.01 -6.20 -3.61
C ARG A 47 2.56 -6.83 -2.32
N THR A 48 1.69 -7.14 -1.36
CA THR A 48 2.05 -7.74 -0.09
C THR A 48 2.60 -9.16 -0.28
N ILE A 49 1.99 -9.94 -1.18
CA ILE A 49 2.49 -11.29 -1.52
C ILE A 49 3.88 -11.22 -2.16
N GLN A 50 4.11 -10.30 -3.10
CA GLN A 50 5.44 -10.11 -3.70
C GLN A 50 6.50 -9.72 -2.67
N LEU A 51 6.11 -8.91 -1.67
CA LEU A 51 7.01 -8.51 -0.59
C LEU A 51 7.38 -9.70 0.30
N VAL A 52 6.41 -10.56 0.65
CA VAL A 52 6.68 -11.81 1.41
C VAL A 52 7.66 -12.69 0.64
N ASN A 53 7.41 -12.96 -0.64
CA ASN A 53 8.29 -13.81 -1.45
C ASN A 53 9.72 -13.24 -1.55
N SER A 54 9.83 -11.91 -1.64
CA SER A 54 11.13 -11.24 -1.69
C SER A 54 11.88 -11.34 -0.35
N LEU A 55 11.16 -11.22 0.77
CA LEU A 55 11.71 -11.35 2.12
C LEU A 55 12.18 -12.78 2.42
N GLU A 56 11.38 -13.78 2.02
CA GLU A 56 11.73 -15.20 2.17
C GLU A 56 12.91 -15.60 1.29
N ALA A 57 13.09 -14.97 0.12
CA ALA A 57 14.24 -15.21 -0.73
C ALA A 57 15.55 -14.61 -0.16
N GLN A 58 15.47 -13.59 0.69
CA GLN A 58 16.63 -12.87 1.23
C GLN A 58 17.00 -13.28 2.65
N THR A 59 16.08 -13.92 3.38
CA THR A 59 16.27 -14.22 4.81
C THR A 59 15.76 -15.61 5.15
N PRO A 60 16.34 -16.30 6.14
CA PRO A 60 15.83 -17.58 6.64
C PRO A 60 14.59 -17.41 7.54
N ILE A 61 14.01 -16.21 7.62
CA ILE A 61 12.88 -15.89 8.50
C ILE A 61 11.59 -16.27 7.78
N THR A 62 10.71 -16.99 8.48
CA THR A 62 9.36 -17.28 7.97
C THR A 62 8.44 -16.10 8.23
N PHE A 63 7.73 -15.66 7.19
CA PHE A 63 6.77 -14.56 7.30
C PHE A 63 5.35 -15.07 7.10
N ILE A 64 4.41 -14.48 7.83
CA ILE A 64 2.98 -14.73 7.63
C ILE A 64 2.24 -13.45 7.32
N LEU A 65 1.16 -13.61 6.57
CA LEU A 65 0.21 -12.55 6.29
C LEU A 65 -0.71 -12.38 7.51
N SER A 66 -0.94 -11.12 7.87
CA SER A 66 -1.80 -10.71 8.98
C SER A 66 -2.87 -9.75 8.46
N ASN A 67 -4.07 -9.84 9.02
CA ASN A 67 -5.20 -8.96 8.73
C ASN A 67 -5.21 -7.68 9.58
N SER A 68 -4.05 -7.28 10.12
CA SER A 68 -3.92 -6.10 10.98
C SER A 68 -4.35 -4.81 10.25
N GLN A 69 -5.15 -4.00 10.94
CA GLN A 69 -5.55 -2.66 10.47
C GLN A 69 -4.47 -1.59 10.75
N TYR A 70 -3.43 -1.94 11.50
CA TYR A 70 -2.38 -1.02 11.97
C TYR A 70 -1.09 -1.10 11.14
N ASN A 71 -1.22 -1.30 9.82
CA ASN A 71 -0.08 -1.39 8.89
C ASN A 71 0.93 -2.53 9.20
N ASN A 72 0.51 -3.56 9.93
CA ASN A 72 1.30 -4.74 10.25
C ASN A 72 0.80 -5.96 9.45
N ALA A 73 0.78 -5.84 8.13
CA ALA A 73 0.24 -6.86 7.23
C ALA A 73 1.12 -8.11 7.09
N ILE A 74 2.40 -8.01 7.49
CA ILE A 74 3.38 -9.09 7.44
C ILE A 74 4.06 -9.19 8.79
N LEU A 75 4.10 -10.38 9.37
CA LEU A 75 4.71 -10.64 10.67
C LEU A 75 5.79 -11.72 10.55
N PRO A 76 6.99 -11.52 11.10
CA PRO A 76 7.97 -12.59 11.25
C PRO A 76 7.50 -13.57 12.33
N ILE A 77 7.70 -14.87 12.09
CA ILE A 77 7.41 -15.92 13.07
C ILE A 77 8.57 -16.92 13.15
N PHE A 78 8.58 -17.70 14.23
CA PHE A 78 9.39 -18.90 14.28
C PHE A 78 8.88 -19.93 13.27
N PRO A 79 9.77 -20.76 12.68
CA PRO A 79 9.39 -21.83 11.78
C PRO A 79 8.32 -22.73 12.41
N ARG A 80 7.24 -22.99 11.66
CA ARG A 80 6.21 -23.93 12.12
C ARG A 80 6.71 -25.35 11.92
N ILE A 81 6.74 -26.11 13.00
CA ILE A 81 6.91 -27.57 12.93
C ILE A 81 5.54 -28.11 12.51
N ALA A 82 5.46 -28.81 11.37
CA ALA A 82 4.22 -29.44 10.97
C ALA A 82 3.83 -30.49 12.02
N PRO A 83 2.54 -30.58 12.42
CA PRO A 83 2.09 -31.65 13.29
C PRO A 83 2.37 -33.00 12.60
N SER A 84 3.11 -33.86 13.29
CA SER A 84 3.41 -35.25 12.90
C SER A 84 2.18 -36.14 13.02
#